data_AF-K5W5G4-F1
#
_entry.id   AF-K5W5G4-F1
#
_cell.length_a   1.000
_cell.length_b   1.000
_cell.length_c   1.000
_cell.angle_alpha   90.00
_cell.angle_beta   90.00
_cell.angle_gamma   90.00
#
_symmetry.space_group_name_H-M   'P 1'
#
loop_
_entity.id
_entity.type
_entity.pdbx_description
1 polymer ?
#
loop_
_entity_poly.entity_id
_entity_poly.type
_entity_poly.pdbx_seq_one_letter_code
_entity_poly.pdbx_strand_id
1 'polypeptide(L)'
;MLGRLPDSWWGTWEGRSLSFNENGNVLPAGRAEVPVERTSLRQMLYETEVEYPADGLQFSMVEKRGVPLDEVEIELFADLLGKMLRYRLEERVPMKEVVQHPWFQYG
;
A
#
# COMPACT_ATOMS: atom_id res chain seq x y z
N MET A 1 1.49 1.16 -5.47
CA MET A 1 0.51 0.06 -5.52
C MET A 1 0.83 -0.89 -6.66
N LEU A 2 0.37 -2.14 -6.54
CA LEU A 2 0.78 -3.35 -7.29
C LEU A 2 0.59 -3.30 -8.82
N GLY A 3 0.17 -2.17 -9.37
CA GLY A 3 -0.09 -1.97 -10.79
C GLY A 3 -1.52 -2.32 -11.18
N ARG A 4 -1.71 -2.58 -12.47
CA ARG A 4 -2.98 -3.05 -13.03
C ARG A 4 -3.29 -4.45 -12.53
N LEU A 5 -4.55 -4.74 -12.19
CA LEU A 5 -4.96 -6.09 -11.84
C LEU A 5 -4.75 -7.06 -13.02
N PRO A 6 -4.60 -8.37 -12.77
CA PRO A 6 -4.66 -9.40 -13.80
C PRO A 6 -5.94 -9.29 -14.65
N ASP A 7 -5.85 -9.64 -15.93
CA ASP A 7 -6.94 -9.48 -16.91
C ASP A 7 -8.26 -10.13 -16.45
N SER A 8 -8.17 -11.29 -15.80
CA SER A 8 -9.32 -12.03 -15.24
C SER A 8 -10.16 -11.22 -14.23
N TRP A 9 -9.54 -10.27 -13.52
CA TRP A 9 -10.22 -9.37 -12.57
C TRP A 9 -10.42 -7.97 -13.15
N TRP A 10 -9.50 -7.53 -14.01
CA TRP A 10 -9.53 -6.20 -14.60
C TRP A 10 -10.77 -5.98 -15.47
N GLY A 11 -11.15 -6.98 -16.26
CA GLY A 11 -12.31 -6.92 -17.14
C GLY A 11 -13.66 -7.04 -16.40
N THR A 12 -13.66 -7.59 -15.19
CA THR A 12 -14.88 -7.79 -14.39
C THR A 12 -15.18 -6.65 -13.42
N TRP A 13 -14.29 -5.68 -13.28
CA TRP A 13 -14.47 -4.57 -12.34
C TRP A 13 -15.29 -3.44 -12.97
N GLU A 14 -16.61 -3.44 -12.71
CA GLU A 14 -17.59 -2.57 -13.35
C GLU A 14 -17.36 -1.04 -13.13
N GLY A 15 -16.73 -0.64 -12.02
CA GLY A 15 -16.43 0.77 -11.69
C GLY A 15 -15.03 1.26 -12.11
N ARG A 16 -14.20 0.37 -12.66
CA ARG A 16 -12.78 0.65 -12.92
C ARG A 16 -12.53 1.81 -13.90
N SER A 17 -13.41 1.99 -14.88
CA SER A 17 -13.29 3.02 -15.92
C SER A 17 -13.54 4.44 -15.40
N LEU A 18 -14.06 4.60 -14.18
CA LEU A 18 -14.24 5.89 -13.51
C LEU A 18 -12.91 6.45 -13.01
N SER A 19 -11.99 5.57 -12.58
CA SER A 19 -10.74 5.96 -11.92
C SER A 19 -9.49 5.57 -12.71
N PHE A 20 -9.55 4.56 -13.58
CA PHE A 20 -8.38 4.02 -14.28
C PHE A 20 -8.61 3.85 -15.78
N ASN A 21 -7.55 4.02 -16.57
CA ASN A 21 -7.52 3.70 -18.00
C ASN A 21 -7.19 2.22 -18.26
N GLU A 22 -7.21 1.74 -19.51
CA GLU A 22 -6.98 0.32 -19.84
C GLU A 22 -5.66 -0.25 -19.32
N ASN A 23 -4.65 0.60 -19.15
CA ASN A 23 -3.33 0.21 -18.67
C ASN A 23 -3.21 0.24 -17.14
N GLY A 24 -4.28 0.57 -16.42
CA GLY A 24 -4.30 0.71 -14.96
C GLY A 24 -3.68 1.99 -14.43
N ASN A 25 -3.48 2.99 -15.29
CA ASN A 25 -3.06 4.32 -14.84
C ASN A 25 -4.29 5.11 -14.40
N VAL A 26 -4.13 5.90 -13.34
CA VAL A 26 -5.14 6.80 -12.80
C VAL A 26 -5.55 7.82 -13.86
N LEU A 27 -6.85 8.05 -14.00
CA LEU A 27 -7.40 9.08 -14.86
C LEU A 27 -7.33 10.46 -14.20
N PRO A 28 -7.21 11.56 -14.97
CA PRO A 28 -7.28 12.92 -14.43
C PRO A 28 -8.56 13.12 -13.62
N ALA A 29 -8.46 13.83 -12.49
CA ALA A 29 -9.56 14.06 -11.56
C ALA A 29 -10.80 14.65 -12.28
N GLY A 30 -11.98 14.08 -12.03
CA GLY A 30 -13.24 14.59 -12.59
C GLY A 30 -14.33 13.56 -12.87
N ARG A 31 -14.05 12.25 -12.79
CA ARG A 31 -15.05 11.18 -13.01
C ARG A 31 -15.38 10.34 -11.78
N ALA A 32 -14.49 10.29 -10.79
CA ALA A 32 -14.70 9.56 -9.55
C ALA A 32 -15.08 10.52 -8.42
N GLU A 33 -15.99 10.09 -7.55
CA GLU A 33 -16.39 10.86 -6.35
C GLU A 33 -15.23 11.02 -5.36
N VAL A 34 -14.32 10.05 -5.32
CA VAL A 34 -13.13 10.06 -4.47
C VAL A 34 -11.89 10.21 -5.37
N PRO A 35 -11.02 11.22 -5.13
CA PRO A 35 -9.74 11.33 -5.80
C PRO A 35 -8.92 10.06 -5.55
N VAL A 36 -8.47 9.43 -6.64
CA VAL A 36 -7.55 8.30 -6.55
C VAL A 36 -6.17 8.82 -6.88
N GLU A 37 -5.21 8.60 -5.99
CA GLU A 37 -3.81 8.96 -6.21
C GLU A 37 -2.93 7.71 -6.24
N ARG A 38 -1.85 7.79 -7.01
CA ARG A 38 -0.91 6.68 -7.13
C ARG A 38 0.16 6.80 -6.04
N THR A 39 0.00 6.04 -4.96
CA THR A 39 0.96 6.00 -3.84
C THR A 39 1.89 4.78 -3.94
N SER A 40 3.13 4.95 -3.49
CA SER A 40 4.12 3.85 -3.36
C SER A 40 3.99 3.13 -2.00
N LEU A 41 4.49 1.89 -1.87
CA LEU A 41 4.48 1.21 -0.57
C LEU A 41 5.28 1.98 0.48
N ARG A 42 6.43 2.55 0.10
CA ARG A 42 7.23 3.39 0.99
C ARG A 42 6.46 4.60 1.48
N GLN A 43 5.77 5.29 0.57
CA GLN A 43 4.99 6.46 0.91
C GLN A 43 3.83 6.10 1.83
N MET A 44 3.16 4.95 1.63
CA MET A 44 2.13 4.49 2.57
C MET A 44 2.70 4.20 3.97
N LEU A 45 3.88 3.57 4.04
CA LEU A 45 4.55 3.29 5.30
C LEU A 45 5.01 4.58 5.99
N TYR A 46 5.51 5.54 5.23
CA TYR A 46 5.89 6.86 5.70
C TYR A 46 4.67 7.68 6.17
N GLU A 47 3.58 7.71 5.42
CA GLU A 47 2.34 8.42 5.79
C GLU A 47 1.57 7.76 6.95
N THR A 48 2.05 6.60 7.43
CA THR A 48 1.58 6.04 8.71
C THR A 48 2.10 6.86 9.90
N GLU A 49 3.06 7.77 9.67
CA GLU A 49 3.51 8.79 10.61
C GLU A 49 2.36 9.70 11.12
N VAL A 50 2.56 10.21 12.33
CA VAL A 50 1.53 10.61 13.29
C VAL A 50 0.98 12.01 13.02
N GLU A 51 -0.34 12.18 12.97
CA GLU A 51 -0.98 13.42 13.39
C GLU A 51 -1.37 13.26 14.87
N TYR A 52 -0.65 13.92 15.78
CA TYR A 52 -1.10 14.06 17.16
C TYR A 52 -2.21 15.10 17.13
N PRO A 53 -3.45 14.80 17.57
CA PRO A 53 -4.41 15.86 17.79
C PRO A 53 -3.82 16.82 18.83
N ALA A 54 -3.70 18.10 18.45
CA ALA A 54 -3.14 19.16 19.29
C ALA A 54 -4.02 19.43 20.53
N ASP A 55 -5.24 18.91 20.53
CA ASP A 55 -6.29 19.06 21.53
C ASP A 55 -6.61 17.68 22.11
N GLY A 56 -6.35 17.48 23.41
CA GLY A 56 -6.52 16.21 24.14
C GLY A 56 -7.97 15.70 24.28
N LEU A 57 -8.80 15.80 23.25
CA LEU A 57 -10.15 15.27 23.19
C LEU A 57 -10.11 13.76 22.87
N GLN A 58 -10.32 13.00 23.93
CA GLN A 58 -10.24 11.55 24.06
C GLN A 58 -11.39 10.77 23.36
N PHE A 59 -12.01 11.33 22.32
CA PHE A 59 -13.16 10.74 21.62
C PHE A 59 -12.88 10.35 20.16
N SER A 60 -11.62 10.22 19.78
CA SER A 60 -11.30 9.70 18.46
C SER A 60 -11.50 8.18 18.44
N MET A 61 -12.48 7.68 17.69
CA MET A 61 -12.54 6.27 17.28
C MET A 61 -11.42 5.92 16.28
N VAL A 62 -10.48 6.83 16.04
CA VAL A 62 -9.30 6.58 15.21
C VAL A 62 -8.29 5.82 16.06
N GLU A 63 -7.92 4.63 15.59
CA GLU A 63 -6.85 3.83 16.15
C GLU A 63 -5.61 4.69 16.37
N LYS A 64 -5.00 4.60 17.56
CA LYS A 64 -3.75 5.32 17.86
C LYS A 64 -2.70 4.84 16.86
N ARG A 65 -2.31 5.69 15.90
CA ARG A 65 -1.25 5.38 14.93
C ARG A 65 0.08 5.20 15.66
N GLY A 66 0.85 4.23 15.18
CA GLY A 66 2.03 3.68 15.84
C GLY A 66 3.26 4.59 15.86
N VAL A 67 4.39 4.02 16.32
CA VAL A 67 5.71 4.66 16.33
C VAL A 67 6.17 4.88 14.88
N PRO A 68 6.76 6.06 14.55
CA PRO A 68 7.33 6.29 13.23
C PRO A 68 8.42 5.25 12.95
N LEU A 69 8.34 4.60 11.78
CA LEU A 69 9.37 3.69 11.30
C LEU A 69 10.55 4.50 10.77
N ASP A 70 11.78 4.07 11.02
CA ASP A 70 12.93 4.72 10.40
C ASP A 70 13.04 4.37 8.91
N GLU A 71 13.83 5.16 8.16
CA GLU A 71 13.95 5.03 6.70
C GLU A 71 14.46 3.65 6.27
N VAL A 72 15.36 3.02 7.04
CA VAL A 72 15.89 1.68 6.72
C VAL A 72 14.81 0.64 6.96
N GLU A 73 14.05 0.76 8.05
CA GLU A 73 12.91 -0.12 8.30
C GLU A 73 11.85 -0.01 7.19
N ILE A 74 11.54 1.21 6.73
CA ILE A 74 10.60 1.46 5.64
C ILE A 74 11.05 0.77 4.35
N GLU A 75 12.32 0.90 3.97
CA GLU A 75 12.84 0.25 2.76
C GLU A 75 12.79 -1.27 2.87
N LEU A 76 13.23 -1.82 4.01
CA LEU A 76 13.18 -3.27 4.26
C LEU A 76 11.76 -3.81 4.26
N PHE A 77 10.81 -3.07 4.83
CA PHE A 77 9.43 -3.51 4.91
C PHE A 77 8.70 -3.37 3.58
N ALA A 78 8.95 -2.27 2.85
CA ALA A 78 8.41 -2.07 1.50
C ALA A 78 8.91 -3.17 0.53
N ASP A 79 10.18 -3.57 0.65
CA ASP A 79 10.75 -4.66 -0.15
C ASP A 79 10.09 -6.01 0.19
N LEU A 80 9.92 -6.33 1.47
CA LEU A 80 9.21 -7.54 1.91
C LEU A 80 7.78 -7.60 1.37
N LEU A 81 6.99 -6.54 1.59
CA LEU A 81 5.61 -6.45 1.11
C LEU A 81 5.55 -6.53 -0.41
N GLY A 82 6.49 -5.89 -1.11
CA GLY A 82 6.60 -5.93 -2.57
C GLY A 82 6.87 -7.35 -3.11
N LYS A 83 7.58 -8.19 -2.37
CA LYS A 83 7.81 -9.59 -2.72
C LYS A 83 6.61 -10.49 -2.39
N MET A 84 5.91 -10.23 -1.29
CA MET A 84 4.78 -11.05 -0.83
C MET A 84 3.48 -10.78 -1.60
N LEU A 85 3.21 -9.53 -1.97
CA LEU A 85 1.92 -9.08 -2.50
C LEU A 85 1.82 -9.17 -4.02
N ARG A 86 2.54 -10.10 -4.68
CA ARG A 86 2.40 -10.31 -6.13
C ARG A 86 1.05 -10.91 -6.48
N TYR A 87 0.49 -10.50 -7.62
CA TYR A 87 -0.81 -11.01 -8.07
C TYR A 87 -0.75 -12.51 -8.40
N ARG A 88 0.31 -12.94 -9.08
CA ARG A 88 0.56 -14.34 -9.40
C ARG A 88 1.26 -15.02 -8.24
N LEU A 89 0.81 -16.22 -7.89
CA LEU A 89 1.37 -16.97 -6.75
C LEU A 89 2.82 -17.38 -7.03
N GLU A 90 3.12 -17.69 -8.30
CA GLU A 90 4.43 -18.16 -8.77
C GLU A 90 5.50 -17.06 -8.69
N GLU A 91 5.07 -15.79 -8.67
CA GLU A 91 5.96 -14.63 -8.53
C GLU A 91 6.16 -14.23 -7.07
N ARG A 92 5.40 -14.82 -6.13
CA ARG A 92 5.57 -14.53 -4.71
C ARG A 92 6.80 -15.21 -4.16
N VAL A 93 7.47 -14.52 -3.25
CA VAL A 93 8.55 -15.10 -2.45
C VAL A 93 8.02 -16.29 -1.63
N PRO A 94 8.71 -17.44 -1.59
CA PRO A 94 8.30 -18.58 -0.78
C PRO A 94 8.48 -18.30 0.71
N MET A 95 7.69 -18.95 1.56
CA MET A 95 7.68 -18.71 3.02
C MET A 95 9.07 -18.85 3.67
N LYS A 96 9.88 -19.81 3.20
CA LYS A 96 11.25 -20.02 3.68
C LYS A 96 12.15 -18.79 3.50
N GLU A 97 11.93 -17.99 2.46
CA GLU A 97 12.67 -16.77 2.17
C GLU A 97 12.05 -15.56 2.88
N VAL A 98 10.72 -15.56 3.09
CA VAL A 98 10.03 -14.55 3.91
C VAL A 98 10.59 -14.51 5.32
N VAL A 99 10.68 -15.67 6.00
CA VAL A 99 11.17 -15.73 7.38
C VAL A 99 12.67 -15.40 7.52
N GLN A 100 13.40 -15.45 6.41
CA GLN A 100 14.82 -15.08 6.33
C GLN A 100 15.02 -13.62 5.89
N HIS A 101 13.94 -12.86 5.66
CA HIS A 101 14.03 -11.50 5.17
C HIS A 101 14.74 -10.58 6.19
N PRO A 102 15.66 -9.69 5.77
CA PRO A 102 16.40 -8.82 6.69
C PRO A 102 15.53 -7.95 7.60
N TRP A 103 14.31 -7.62 7.15
CA TRP A 103 13.33 -6.90 7.98
C TRP A 103 13.05 -7.61 9.32
N PHE A 104 12.97 -8.94 9.35
CA PHE A 104 12.76 -9.70 10.59
C PHE A 104 13.98 -9.71 11.52
N GLN A 105 15.15 -9.29 11.05
CA GLN A 105 16.41 -9.23 11.80
C GLN A 105 16.83 -7.79 12.15
N TYR A 106 16.05 -6.80 11.72
CA TYR A 106 16.39 -5.39 11.86
C TYR A 106 16.10 -4.84 13.27
N GLY A 107 15.17 -5.49 14.00
CA GLY A 107 14.76 -5.11 15.37
C GLY A 107 15.66 -5.63 16.48
#